data_AF-A0A933NV45-F1
#
_entry.id   AF-A0A933NV45-F1
#
_cell.length_a   1.000
_cell.length_b   1.000
_cell.length_c   1.000
_cell.angle_alpha   90.00
_cell.angle_beta   90.00
_cell.angle_gamma   90.00
#
_symmetry.space_group_name_H-M   'P 1'
#
loop_
_entity.id
_entity.type
_entity.pdbx_description
1 polymer ?
#
loop_
_entity_poly.entity_id
_entity_poly.type
_entity_poly.pdbx_seq_one_letter_code
_entity_poly.pdbx_strand_id
1 'polypeptide(L)'
;MAKSKRSLKPIPKFASEAKERRFWETHDSAGYVDWSHATVVSLPNLKPSTETISLRLPAPLLSDLKALANKRDVPYQSLLKVFVADRVAEEWRSSKQRGALSHEALQPTSRRRPKVTAKRMARAARG
;
A
#
# COMPACT_ATOMS: atom_id res chain seq x y z
N MET A 1 -0.55 -5.84 26.34
CA MET A 1 0.25 -4.68 26.79
C MET A 1 -0.68 -3.52 27.09
N ALA A 2 -0.76 -3.06 28.34
CA ALA A 2 -1.63 -1.97 28.74
C ALA A 2 -1.08 -0.64 28.20
N LYS A 3 -1.87 0.09 27.38
CA LYS A 3 -1.48 1.39 26.82
C LYS A 3 -1.85 2.51 27.79
N SER A 4 -0.89 3.39 28.05
CA SER A 4 -1.01 4.60 28.87
C SER A 4 -2.17 5.49 28.41
N LYS A 5 -2.96 5.95 29.40
CA LYS A 5 -4.14 6.80 29.21
C LYS A 5 -3.69 8.20 28.74
N ARG A 6 -3.67 8.42 27.42
CA ARG A 6 -3.39 9.75 26.84
C ARG A 6 -4.58 10.68 27.15
N SER A 7 -4.30 11.88 27.65
CA SER A 7 -5.32 12.92 27.83
C SER A 7 -5.73 13.46 26.46
N LEU A 8 -6.97 13.17 26.05
CA LEU A 8 -7.53 13.67 24.78
C LEU A 8 -7.88 15.15 24.91
N LYS A 9 -7.65 15.92 23.84
CA LYS A 9 -8.08 17.32 23.73
C LYS A 9 -9.60 17.36 23.56
N PRO A 10 -10.29 18.39 24.09
CA PRO A 10 -11.74 18.52 23.91
C PRO A 10 -12.08 18.77 22.43
N ILE A 11 -13.08 18.04 21.92
CA ILE A 11 -13.59 18.24 20.56
C ILE A 11 -14.39 19.56 20.52
N PRO A 12 -14.06 20.52 19.63
CA PRO A 12 -14.81 21.77 19.51
C PRO A 12 -16.26 21.52 19.08
N LYS A 13 -17.20 22.34 19.55
CA LYS A 13 -18.59 22.30 19.08
C LYS A 13 -18.70 23.06 17.75
N PHE A 14 -19.10 22.36 16.69
CA PHE A 14 -19.29 22.95 15.37
C PHE A 14 -20.77 23.25 15.11
N ALA A 15 -21.03 24.39 14.47
CA ALA A 15 -22.38 24.80 14.08
C ALA A 15 -22.84 24.20 12.73
N SER A 16 -21.92 23.65 11.94
CA SER A 16 -22.22 23.01 10.66
C SER A 16 -21.15 21.99 10.26
N GLU A 17 -21.55 20.97 9.50
CA GLU A 17 -20.64 19.92 8.99
C GLU A 17 -19.51 20.50 8.14
N ALA A 18 -19.79 21.54 7.34
CA ALA A 18 -18.77 22.19 6.53
C ALA A 18 -17.65 22.84 7.38
N LYS A 19 -17.97 23.37 8.57
CA LYS A 19 -16.97 23.92 9.50
C LYS A 19 -16.16 22.83 10.17
N GLU A 20 -16.82 21.73 10.54
CA GLU A 20 -16.17 20.56 11.10
C GLU A 20 -15.16 19.94 10.10
N ARG A 21 -15.55 19.77 8.84
CA ARG A 21 -14.67 19.25 7.79
C ARG A 21 -13.40 20.08 7.62
N ARG A 22 -13.54 21.41 7.54
CA ARG A 22 -12.39 22.34 7.45
C ARG A 22 -11.45 22.26 8.65
N PHE A 23 -12.02 22.03 9.84
CA PHE A 23 -11.21 21.82 11.04
C PHE A 23 -10.41 20.52 10.96
N TRP A 24 -11.05 19.41 10.58
CA TRP A 24 -10.38 18.10 10.44
C TRP A 24 -9.40 18.01 9.27
N GLU A 25 -9.58 18.81 8.21
CA GLU A 25 -8.59 18.92 7.12
C GLU A 25 -7.24 19.47 7.61
N THR A 26 -7.23 20.25 8.68
CA THR A 26 -6.05 20.95 9.19
C THR A 26 -5.52 20.39 10.51
N HIS A 27 -6.29 19.55 11.21
CA HIS A 27 -5.97 19.07 12.55
C HIS A 27 -5.88 17.53 12.61
N ASP A 28 -4.84 17.02 13.27
CA ASP A 28 -4.68 15.59 13.50
C ASP A 28 -5.68 15.06 14.54
N SER A 29 -6.43 14.02 14.14
CA SER A 29 -7.47 13.36 14.94
C SER A 29 -6.92 12.46 16.05
N ALA A 30 -5.63 12.09 16.01
CA ALA A 30 -5.01 11.24 17.02
C ALA A 30 -5.02 11.85 18.44
N GLY A 31 -5.14 13.17 18.55
CA GLY A 31 -5.23 13.89 19.83
C GLY A 31 -6.63 14.12 20.37
N TYR A 32 -7.67 13.86 19.58
CA TYR A 32 -9.07 14.17 19.92
C TYR A 32 -9.95 12.93 20.06
N VAL A 33 -9.64 11.85 19.34
CA VAL A 33 -10.47 10.65 19.27
C VAL A 33 -9.79 9.48 19.97
N ASP A 34 -10.54 8.74 20.79
CA ASP A 34 -10.08 7.48 21.37
C ASP A 34 -10.17 6.35 20.33
N TRP A 35 -9.05 6.08 19.67
CA TRP A 35 -8.95 5.01 18.67
C TRP A 35 -8.87 3.60 19.28
N SER A 36 -8.85 3.45 20.62
CA SER A 36 -8.76 2.12 21.25
C SER A 36 -9.99 1.24 21.02
N HIS A 37 -11.14 1.87 20.73
CA HIS A 37 -12.40 1.21 20.43
C HIS A 37 -12.72 1.17 18.92
N ALA A 38 -11.79 1.60 18.07
CA ALA A 38 -12.05 1.67 16.63
C ALA A 38 -12.15 0.26 16.02
N THR A 39 -13.25 0.01 15.30
CA THR A 39 -13.51 -1.24 14.59
C THR A 39 -13.23 -1.07 13.10
N VAL A 40 -12.62 -2.09 12.48
CA VAL A 40 -12.49 -2.16 11.02
C VAL A 40 -13.89 -2.35 10.44
N VAL A 41 -14.42 -1.30 9.82
CA VAL A 41 -15.70 -1.35 9.11
C VAL A 41 -15.46 -1.71 7.65
N SER A 42 -16.16 -2.74 7.17
CA SER A 42 -16.31 -2.98 5.73
C SER A 42 -17.42 -2.08 5.23
N LEU A 43 -17.16 -1.35 4.16
CA LEU A 43 -18.06 -0.39 3.52
C LEU A 43 -18.54 -0.97 2.18
N PRO A 44 -19.30 -2.09 2.18
CA PRO A 44 -19.58 -2.87 0.96
C PRO A 44 -20.40 -2.11 -0.08
N ASN A 45 -21.12 -1.06 0.35
CA ASN A 45 -22.05 -0.30 -0.46
C ASN A 45 -21.48 1.03 -1.00
N LEU A 46 -20.22 1.34 -0.73
CA LEU A 46 -19.58 2.52 -1.32
C LEU A 46 -19.41 2.29 -2.82
N LYS A 47 -20.17 3.03 -3.63
CA LYS A 47 -19.96 3.05 -5.07
C LYS A 47 -18.62 3.75 -5.35
N PRO A 48 -17.66 3.10 -6.04
CA PRO A 48 -16.50 3.81 -6.53
C PRO A 48 -16.99 4.94 -7.46
N SER A 49 -16.47 6.15 -7.26
CA SER A 49 -16.78 7.28 -8.15
C SER A 49 -16.32 6.94 -9.57
N THR A 50 -17.18 7.14 -10.56
CA THR A 50 -16.86 6.92 -11.98
C THR A 50 -16.80 8.26 -12.70
N GLU A 51 -15.68 8.52 -13.37
CA GLU A 51 -15.50 9.69 -14.21
C GLU A 51 -15.56 9.29 -15.70
N THR A 52 -16.28 10.06 -16.51
CA THR A 52 -16.37 9.83 -17.96
C THR A 52 -15.23 10.54 -18.65
N ILE A 53 -14.41 9.78 -19.38
CA ILE A 53 -13.30 10.31 -20.18
C ILE A 53 -13.45 9.90 -21.65
N SER A 54 -12.92 10.72 -22.55
CA SER A 54 -12.78 10.39 -23.97
C SER A 54 -11.34 9.99 -24.26
N LEU A 55 -11.11 8.79 -24.79
CA LEU A 55 -9.79 8.27 -25.12
C LEU A 55 -9.70 7.84 -26.60
N ARG A 56 -8.51 7.95 -27.20
CA ARG A 56 -8.23 7.46 -28.56
C ARG A 56 -7.48 6.14 -28.50
N LEU A 57 -7.90 5.18 -29.31
CA LEU A 57 -7.28 3.85 -29.44
C LEU A 57 -6.98 3.57 -30.92
N PRO A 58 -5.88 2.85 -31.22
CA PRO A 58 -5.66 2.30 -32.56
C PRO A 58 -6.83 1.38 -32.97
N ALA A 59 -7.31 1.52 -34.22
CA ALA A 59 -8.42 0.73 -34.73
C ALA A 59 -8.21 -0.79 -34.64
N PRO A 60 -7.02 -1.36 -34.96
CA PRO A 60 -6.80 -2.80 -34.84
C PRO A 60 -6.97 -3.31 -33.40
N LEU A 61 -6.42 -2.58 -32.42
CA LEU A 61 -6.52 -2.92 -31.01
C LEU A 61 -7.97 -2.93 -30.52
N LEU A 62 -8.78 -1.96 -30.97
CA LEU A 62 -10.20 -1.92 -30.61
C LEU A 62 -10.96 -3.13 -31.19
N SER A 63 -10.63 -3.55 -32.41
CA SER A 63 -11.21 -4.75 -33.03
C SER A 63 -10.84 -6.02 -32.26
N ASP A 64 -9.57 -6.18 -31.90
CA ASP A 64 -9.10 -7.32 -31.11
C ASP A 64 -9.76 -7.37 -29.73
N LEU A 65 -9.90 -6.22 -29.07
CA LEU A 65 -10.58 -6.11 -27.78
C LEU A 65 -12.06 -6.54 -27.88
N LYS A 66 -12.77 -6.13 -28.94
CA LYS A 66 -14.15 -6.55 -29.18
C LYS A 66 -14.25 -8.05 -29.43
N ALA A 67 -13.34 -8.63 -30.22
CA ALA A 67 -13.31 -10.08 -30.45
C ALA A 67 -13.06 -10.86 -29.15
N LEU A 68 -12.12 -10.42 -28.32
CA LEU A 68 -11.85 -11.02 -27.01
C LEU A 68 -13.03 -10.90 -26.04
N ALA A 69 -13.72 -9.75 -26.05
CA ALA A 69 -14.87 -9.51 -25.21
C ALA A 69 -16.05 -10.42 -25.58
N ASN A 70 -16.35 -10.54 -26.88
CA ASN A 70 -17.36 -11.46 -27.39
C ASN A 70 -17.04 -12.92 -27.03
N LYS A 71 -15.77 -13.34 -27.15
CA LYS A 71 -15.34 -14.70 -26.76
C LYS A 71 -15.57 -15.00 -25.28
N ARG A 72 -15.52 -13.97 -24.43
CA ARG A 72 -15.72 -14.06 -22.98
C ARG A 72 -17.16 -13.75 -22.56
N ASP A 73 -18.06 -13.52 -23.50
CA ASP A 73 -19.45 -13.12 -23.28
C ASP A 73 -19.58 -11.88 -22.38
N VAL A 74 -18.74 -10.87 -22.61
CA VAL A 74 -18.76 -9.61 -21.87
C VAL A 74 -18.73 -8.40 -22.80
N PRO A 75 -19.27 -7.24 -22.41
CA PRO A 75 -19.10 -6.01 -23.17
C PRO A 75 -17.63 -5.58 -23.21
N TYR A 76 -17.16 -5.13 -24.38
CA TYR A 76 -15.76 -4.70 -24.56
C TYR A 76 -15.35 -3.57 -23.60
N GLN A 77 -16.29 -2.69 -23.23
CA GLN A 77 -16.04 -1.62 -22.25
C GLN A 77 -15.79 -2.17 -20.85
N SER A 78 -16.51 -3.23 -20.46
CA SER A 78 -16.29 -3.91 -19.17
C SER A 78 -14.92 -4.61 -19.18
N LEU A 79 -14.59 -5.30 -20.27
CA LEU A 79 -13.28 -5.95 -20.42
C LEU A 79 -12.13 -4.94 -20.37
N LEU A 80 -12.29 -3.78 -21.03
CA LEU A 80 -11.32 -2.69 -20.99
C LEU A 80 -11.03 -2.23 -19.56
N LYS A 81 -12.08 -2.03 -18.75
CA LYS A 81 -11.95 -1.59 -17.37
C LYS A 81 -11.15 -2.59 -16.53
N VAL A 82 -11.42 -3.89 -16.70
CA VAL A 82 -10.69 -4.95 -16.00
C VAL A 82 -9.21 -4.94 -16.38
N PHE A 83 -8.89 -4.93 -17.68
CA PHE A 83 -7.50 -4.92 -18.14
C PHE A 83 -6.71 -3.69 -17.68
N VAL A 84 -7.33 -2.51 -17.72
CA VAL A 84 -6.70 -1.28 -17.23
C VAL A 84 -6.48 -1.35 -15.71
N ALA A 85 -7.48 -1.80 -14.95
CA ALA A 85 -7.37 -1.96 -13.51
C ALA A 85 -6.27 -2.95 -13.11
N ASP A 86 -6.19 -4.09 -13.78
CA ASP A 86 -5.18 -5.13 -13.53
C ASP A 86 -3.77 -4.59 -13.80
N ARG A 87 -3.56 -3.94 -14.95
CA ARG A 87 -2.26 -3.39 -15.32
C ARG A 87 -1.82 -2.26 -14.38
N VAL A 88 -2.74 -1.41 -13.96
CA VAL A 88 -2.46 -0.38 -12.95
C VAL A 88 -2.07 -1.04 -11.63
N ALA A 89 -2.86 -2.00 -11.13
CA ALA A 89 -2.56 -2.68 -9.87
C ALA A 89 -1.19 -3.37 -9.88
N GLU A 90 -0.80 -3.97 -11.00
CA GLU A 90 0.54 -4.54 -11.20
C GLU A 90 1.65 -3.48 -11.10
N GLU A 91 1.50 -2.34 -11.76
CA GLU A 91 2.53 -1.30 -11.78
C GLU A 91 2.72 -0.65 -10.40
N TRP A 92 1.64 -0.50 -9.64
CA TRP A 92 1.69 -0.06 -8.25
C TRP A 92 2.40 -1.08 -7.35
N ARG A 93 2.13 -2.37 -7.55
CA ARG A 93 2.82 -3.46 -6.82
C ARG A 93 4.31 -3.48 -7.14
N SER A 94 4.69 -3.41 -8.41
CA SER A 94 6.08 -3.40 -8.89
C SER A 94 6.84 -2.18 -8.38
N SER A 95 6.21 -1.00 -8.36
CA SER A 95 6.82 0.22 -7.84
C SER A 95 7.06 0.17 -6.33
N LYS A 96 6.15 -0.46 -5.58
CA LYS A 96 6.32 -0.68 -4.13
C LYS A 96 7.45 -1.67 -3.83
N GLN A 97 7.63 -2.69 -4.67
CA GLN A 97 8.74 -3.64 -4.55
C GLN A 97 10.10 -2.98 -4.83
N ARG A 98 10.18 -2.07 -5.81
CA ARG A 98 11.41 -1.27 -6.05
C ARG A 98 11.81 -0.43 -4.83
N GLY A 99 10.85 0.19 -4.14
CA GLY A 99 11.10 0.93 -2.90
C GLY A 99 11.48 0.05 -1.70
N ALA A 100 10.95 -1.17 -1.63
CA ALA A 100 11.29 -2.13 -0.58
C ALA A 100 12.73 -2.68 -0.72
N LEU A 101 13.14 -2.98 -1.96
CA LEU A 101 14.51 -3.43 -2.26
C LEU A 101 15.56 -2.36 -1.94
N SER A 102 15.22 -1.07 -2.10
CA SER A 102 16.11 0.03 -1.71
C SER A 102 16.22 0.24 -0.19
N HIS A 103 15.21 -0.16 0.59
CA HIS A 103 15.23 0.00 2.05
C HIS A 103 15.98 -1.14 2.77
N GLU A 104 16.00 -2.34 2.18
CA GLU A 104 16.75 -3.49 2.72
C GLU A 104 18.26 -3.39 2.46
N ALA A 105 18.67 -2.73 1.38
CA ALA A 105 20.08 -2.48 1.05
C ALA A 105 20.80 -1.51 2.02
N LEU A 106 20.05 -0.80 2.88
CA LEU A 106 20.60 0.11 3.90
C LEU A 106 20.61 -0.49 5.31
N GLN A 107 20.28 -1.77 5.49
CA GLN A 107 20.56 -2.42 6.76
C GLN A 107 22.09 -2.61 6.87
N PRO A 108 22.77 -2.01 7.86
CA PRO A 108 24.17 -2.31 8.09
C PRO A 108 24.23 -3.79 8.45
N THR A 109 24.74 -4.61 7.51
CA THR A 109 25.07 -6.00 7.81
C THR A 109 25.94 -5.98 9.05
N SER A 110 25.38 -6.41 10.18
CA SER A 110 26.15 -6.63 11.38
C SER A 110 27.12 -7.75 11.04
N ARG A 111 28.30 -7.36 10.54
CA ARG A 111 29.45 -8.21 10.40
C ARG A 111 29.75 -8.75 11.79
N ARG A 112 29.14 -9.88 12.12
CA ARG A 112 29.56 -10.71 13.24
C ARG A 112 31.03 -11.02 13.00
N ARG A 113 31.92 -10.33 13.73
CA ARG A 113 33.34 -10.67 13.77
C ARG A 113 33.45 -12.16 14.09
N PRO A 114 34.11 -12.98 13.27
CA PRO A 114 34.39 -14.34 13.66
C PRO A 114 35.31 -14.27 14.88
N LYS A 115 34.90 -14.88 16.00
CA LYS A 115 35.82 -15.11 17.13
C LYS A 115 36.89 -16.06 16.60
N VAL A 116 38.13 -15.57 16.50
CA VAL A 116 39.29 -16.41 16.19
C VAL A 116 39.48 -17.35 17.36
N THR A 117 38.95 -18.56 17.24
CA THR A 117 39.22 -19.65 18.16
C THR A 117 40.66 -20.10 17.89
N ALA A 118 41.59 -19.65 18.72
CA ALA A 118 42.93 -20.20 18.76
C ALA A 118 42.84 -21.65 19.25
N LYS A 119 42.82 -22.62 18.35
CA LYS A 119 43.14 -24.02 18.70
C LYS A 119 43.74 -24.79 17.53
N ARG A 120 45.04 -25.05 17.70
CA ARG A 120 45.80 -26.26 17.32
C ARG A 120 45.85 -26.66 15.84
N MET A 121 47.07 -26.64 15.31
CA MET A 121 47.70 -27.77 14.61
C MET A 121 49.17 -27.80 15.07
N ALA A 122 49.61 -28.78 15.87
CA ALA A 122 50.17 -30.05 15.44
C ALA A 122 51.28 -29.90 14.38
N ARG A 123 52.54 -30.21 14.77
CA ARG A 123 53.30 -31.39 14.29
C ARG A 123 54.83 -31.15 14.28
N ALA A 124 55.51 -32.03 15.01
CA ALA A 124 56.83 -32.65 14.78
C ALA A 124 57.96 -31.87 14.05
N ALA A 125 59.07 -31.70 14.77
CA ALA A 125 60.45 -31.86 14.27
C ALA A 125 61.34 -32.13 15.51
N ARG A 126 61.86 -33.36 15.66
CA ARG A 126 63.26 -33.76 15.40
C ARG A 126 64.26 -33.21 16.42
N GLY A 127 64.93 -34.11 17.14
CA GLY A 127 66.07 -33.85 18.02
C GLY A 127 66.04 -34.72 19.25
#